data_AF-A0A937AHP0-F1
#
_entry.id   AF-A0A937AHP0-F1
#
_cell.length_a   1.000
_cell.length_b   1.000
_cell.length_c   1.000
_cell.angle_alpha   90.00
_cell.angle_beta   90.00
_cell.angle_gamma   90.00
#
_symmetry.space_group_name_H-M   'P 1'
#
loop_
_entity.id
_entity.type
_entity.pdbx_description
1 polymer ?
#
loop_
_entity_poly.entity_id
_entity_poly.type
_entity_poly.pdbx_seq_one_letter_code
_entity_poly.pdbx_strand_id
1 'polypeptide(L)'
;MGKQTQAKTSTTKSKVDHLTKILDAYKLHILEHGAEPASVYKFTKDLKLKETVFYNHFNSFQAVRQFIWKSFITETIAALHAEEAFIEYSAREKLLAFYFTLIEVLKDNRSYAILDLQHMKKPEITPAFLKEFKKHFVQFVDEILLQAKETEEVVDRPVIGNKYGEGLWIQALFVLQFWTKDESIGFEKTDAAIEKAVNVSFDLMGKSPIDSVLDFAKFLYQNK
;
A
#
# COMPACT_ATOMS: atom_id res chain seq x y z
N MET A 1 9.63 -49.94 41.05
CA MET A 1 10.23 -48.68 41.56
C MET A 1 11.05 -48.09 40.43
N GLY A 2 10.82 -46.91 39.86
CA GLY A 2 9.87 -45.84 40.07
C GLY A 2 10.32 -44.66 39.20
N LYS A 3 9.34 -43.88 38.71
CA LYS A 3 9.43 -42.59 37.98
C LYS A 3 9.66 -42.64 36.47
N GLN A 4 8.55 -42.85 35.76
CA GLN A 4 8.24 -42.07 34.56
C GLN A 4 7.92 -40.64 35.00
N THR A 5 8.64 -39.66 34.47
CA THR A 5 8.34 -38.23 34.68
C THR A 5 7.48 -37.77 33.51
N GLN A 6 6.18 -37.60 33.74
CA GLN A 6 5.29 -36.89 32.83
C GLN A 6 5.42 -35.38 33.03
N ALA A 7 5.39 -34.68 31.89
CA ALA A 7 4.87 -33.34 31.63
C ALA A 7 5.45 -32.12 32.37
N LYS A 8 5.87 -31.15 31.55
CA LYS A 8 5.33 -29.77 31.57
C LYS A 8 5.70 -29.06 30.26
N THR A 9 4.89 -29.27 29.23
CA THR A 9 4.83 -28.33 28.10
C THR A 9 4.15 -27.07 28.65
N SER A 10 4.92 -26.01 28.86
CA SER A 10 4.40 -24.73 29.34
C SER A 10 3.53 -24.10 28.26
N THR A 11 2.22 -24.17 28.43
CA THR A 11 1.24 -23.36 27.70
C THR A 11 1.47 -21.88 28.03
N THR A 12 1.94 -21.12 27.05
CA THR A 12 2.09 -19.66 27.11
C THR A 12 0.71 -19.04 27.36
N LYS A 13 0.53 -18.42 28.54
CA LYS A 13 -0.64 -17.61 28.86
C LYS A 13 -0.86 -16.54 27.78
N SER A 14 -2.10 -16.45 27.29
CA SER A 14 -2.61 -15.39 26.40
C SER A 14 -2.16 -14.00 26.89
N LYS A 15 -1.17 -13.43 26.20
CA LYS A 15 -0.72 -12.06 26.40
C LYS A 15 -1.73 -11.20 25.65
N VAL A 16 -2.48 -10.35 26.35
CA VAL A 16 -3.41 -9.41 25.71
C VAL A 16 -2.65 -8.67 24.62
N ASP A 17 -3.09 -8.81 23.38
CA ASP A 17 -2.48 -8.12 22.26
C ASP A 17 -2.90 -6.64 22.30
N HIS A 18 -2.13 -5.86 23.05
CA HIS A 18 -2.35 -4.43 23.23
C HIS A 18 -2.23 -3.66 21.91
N LEU A 19 -1.40 -4.14 20.97
CA LEU A 19 -1.23 -3.52 19.67
C LEU A 19 -2.54 -3.61 18.87
N THR A 20 -3.06 -4.84 18.67
CA THR A 20 -4.33 -5.06 17.97
C THR A 20 -5.47 -4.32 18.65
N LYS A 21 -5.53 -4.35 19.99
CA LYS A 21 -6.55 -3.60 20.73
C LYS A 21 -6.49 -2.09 20.48
N ILE A 22 -5.29 -1.48 20.41
CA ILE A 22 -5.13 -0.06 20.10
C ILE A 22 -5.57 0.23 18.67
N LEU A 23 -5.15 -0.60 17.70
CA LEU A 23 -5.49 -0.42 16.28
C LEU A 23 -6.99 -0.52 16.03
N ASP A 24 -7.65 -1.55 16.56
CA ASP A 24 -9.09 -1.77 16.36
C ASP A 24 -9.92 -0.70 17.06
N ALA A 25 -9.55 -0.32 18.28
CA ALA A 25 -10.20 0.78 18.98
C ALA A 25 -10.05 2.12 18.25
N TYR A 26 -8.87 2.36 17.65
CA TYR A 26 -8.63 3.56 16.88
C TYR A 26 -9.49 3.59 15.61
N LYS A 27 -9.51 2.50 14.83
CA LYS A 27 -10.38 2.35 13.65
C LYS A 27 -11.85 2.57 14.02
N LEU A 28 -12.33 1.92 15.09
CA LEU A 28 -13.70 2.07 15.56
C LEU A 28 -14.02 3.51 15.96
N HIS A 29 -13.14 4.17 16.71
CA HIS A 29 -13.34 5.55 17.12
C HIS A 29 -13.51 6.48 15.91
N ILE A 30 -12.64 6.35 14.91
CA ILE A 30 -12.71 7.11 13.66
C ILE A 30 -14.05 6.85 12.95
N LEU A 31 -14.50 5.61 12.87
CA LEU A 31 -15.78 5.24 12.24
C LEU A 31 -17.01 5.83 12.96
N GLU A 32 -16.99 5.87 14.29
CA GLU A 32 -18.12 6.35 15.09
C GLU A 32 -18.17 7.88 15.21
N HIS A 33 -17.01 8.55 15.18
CA HIS A 33 -16.90 9.98 15.51
C HIS A 33 -16.44 10.86 14.34
N GLY A 34 -15.90 10.27 13.27
CA GLY A 34 -15.40 10.98 12.10
C GLY A 34 -14.13 11.81 12.34
N ALA A 35 -13.53 11.73 13.52
CA ALA A 35 -12.35 12.52 13.90
C ALA A 35 -11.45 11.73 14.87
N GLU A 36 -10.18 12.15 14.97
CA GLU A 36 -9.23 11.55 15.91
C GLU A 36 -9.70 11.70 17.35
N PRO A 37 -9.36 10.75 18.26
CA PRO A 37 -9.68 10.89 19.66
C PRO A 37 -9.08 12.19 20.25
N ALA A 38 -9.80 12.81 21.19
CA ALA A 38 -9.43 14.11 21.75
C ALA A 38 -8.01 14.15 22.35
N SER A 39 -7.51 13.03 22.88
CA SER A 39 -6.15 12.87 23.38
C SER A 39 -5.81 11.39 23.58
N VAL A 40 -4.52 11.06 23.64
CA VAL A 40 -4.03 9.71 24.02
C VAL A 40 -4.52 9.35 25.42
N TYR A 41 -4.52 10.29 26.36
CA TYR A 41 -5.10 10.10 27.70
C TYR A 41 -6.56 9.66 27.66
N LYS A 42 -7.44 10.39 26.94
CA LYS A 42 -8.86 10.04 26.84
C LYS A 42 -9.06 8.69 26.16
N PHE A 43 -8.36 8.46 25.05
CA PHE A 43 -8.42 7.21 24.30
C PHE A 43 -8.01 6.00 25.15
N THR A 44 -6.88 6.07 25.85
CA THR A 44 -6.40 4.97 26.70
C THR A 44 -7.27 4.77 27.94
N LYS A 45 -7.81 5.85 28.53
CA LYS A 45 -8.78 5.78 29.62
C LYS A 45 -10.05 5.02 29.22
N ASP A 46 -10.59 5.30 28.04
CA ASP A 46 -11.79 4.61 27.52
C ASP A 46 -11.51 3.12 27.26
N LEU A 47 -10.27 2.77 26.88
CA LEU A 47 -9.81 1.39 26.73
C LEU A 47 -9.42 0.68 28.03
N LYS A 48 -9.50 1.37 29.17
CA LYS A 48 -9.01 0.92 30.49
C LYS A 48 -7.53 0.50 30.44
N LEU A 49 -6.71 1.26 29.70
CA LEU A 49 -5.27 1.09 29.58
C LEU A 49 -4.55 2.25 30.27
N LYS A 50 -3.32 2.00 30.73
CA LYS A 50 -2.41 3.08 31.12
C LYS A 50 -1.90 3.76 29.84
N GLU A 51 -1.70 5.07 29.88
CA GLU A 51 -1.16 5.84 28.75
C GLU A 51 0.20 5.30 28.27
N THR A 52 1.03 4.84 29.22
CA THR A 52 2.32 4.19 28.93
C THR A 52 2.19 2.97 28.01
N VAL A 53 1.06 2.25 28.02
CA VAL A 53 0.83 1.11 27.11
C VAL A 53 0.74 1.60 25.67
N PHE A 54 0.08 2.73 25.42
CA PHE A 54 0.05 3.34 24.09
C PHE A 54 1.45 3.75 23.65
N TYR A 55 2.19 4.44 24.53
CA TYR A 55 3.54 4.92 24.23
C TYR A 55 4.60 3.83 24.05
N ASN A 56 4.33 2.60 24.50
CA ASN A 56 5.16 1.44 24.15
C ASN A 56 5.05 1.03 22.67
N HIS A 57 3.99 1.46 21.97
CA HIS A 57 3.73 1.11 20.58
C HIS A 57 3.80 2.33 19.65
N PHE A 58 3.22 3.47 20.07
CA PHE A 58 3.04 4.65 19.23
C PHE A 58 3.28 5.93 20.02
N ASN A 59 3.85 6.94 19.36
CA ASN A 59 4.08 8.26 19.96
C ASN A 59 2.95 9.27 19.67
N SER A 60 2.00 8.92 18.79
CA SER A 60 0.94 9.81 18.31
C SER A 60 -0.16 9.01 17.59
N PHE A 61 -1.36 9.59 17.41
CA PHE A 61 -2.39 9.00 16.55
C PHE A 61 -1.98 8.96 15.07
N GLN A 62 -1.15 9.90 14.63
CA GLN A 62 -0.56 9.87 13.30
C GLN A 62 0.29 8.61 13.09
N ALA A 63 1.08 8.18 14.09
CA ALA A 63 1.84 6.92 14.02
C ALA A 63 0.92 5.70 13.97
N VAL A 64 -0.23 5.73 14.67
CA VAL A 64 -1.26 4.67 14.57
C VAL A 64 -1.80 4.58 13.15
N ARG A 65 -2.20 5.71 12.54
CA ARG A 65 -2.69 5.76 11.16
C ARG A 65 -1.66 5.26 10.16
N GLN A 66 -0.41 5.71 10.27
CA GLN A 66 0.70 5.23 9.43
C GLN A 66 0.90 3.73 9.55
N PHE A 67 0.79 3.18 10.76
CA PHE A 67 0.90 1.75 10.99
C PHE A 67 -0.24 0.98 10.34
N ILE A 68 -1.49 1.46 10.44
CA ILE A 68 -2.65 0.83 9.78
C ILE A 68 -2.43 0.76 8.27
N TRP A 69 -2.06 1.86 7.63
CA TRP A 69 -1.80 1.86 6.18
C TRP A 69 -0.59 1.02 5.79
N LYS A 70 0.50 1.08 6.57
CA LYS A 70 1.63 0.16 6.39
C LYS A 70 1.17 -1.29 6.42
N SER A 71 0.26 -1.63 7.34
CA SER A 71 -0.26 -3.00 7.49
C SER A 71 -0.95 -3.47 6.21
N PHE A 72 -1.81 -2.63 5.63
CA PHE A 72 -2.50 -2.96 4.36
C PHE A 72 -1.52 -3.32 3.24
N ILE A 73 -0.51 -2.49 3.00
CA ILE A 73 0.43 -2.80 1.92
C ILE A 73 1.34 -3.98 2.22
N THR A 74 1.77 -4.16 3.48
CA THR A 74 2.58 -5.34 3.83
C THR A 74 1.79 -6.63 3.74
N GLU A 75 0.49 -6.59 4.05
CA GLU A 75 -0.42 -7.72 3.89
C GLU A 75 -0.63 -8.04 2.40
N THR A 76 -0.86 -7.02 1.57
CA THR A 76 -0.95 -7.17 0.11
C THR A 76 0.31 -7.84 -0.46
N ILE A 77 1.50 -7.31 -0.16
CA ILE A 77 2.77 -7.85 -0.66
C ILE A 77 2.98 -9.29 -0.16
N ALA A 78 2.66 -9.58 1.11
CA ALA A 78 2.76 -10.92 1.66
C ALA A 78 1.80 -11.91 0.97
N ALA A 79 0.57 -11.49 0.67
CA ALA A 79 -0.40 -12.32 -0.04
C ALA A 79 0.09 -12.68 -1.46
N LEU A 80 0.64 -11.70 -2.21
CA LEU A 80 1.21 -11.95 -3.53
C LEU A 80 2.36 -12.96 -3.49
N HIS A 81 3.28 -12.80 -2.55
CA HIS A 81 4.42 -13.72 -2.44
C HIS A 81 4.05 -15.12 -1.92
N ALA A 82 2.85 -15.30 -1.38
CA ALA A 82 2.35 -16.62 -0.98
C ALA A 82 1.85 -17.43 -2.19
N GLU A 83 1.59 -16.79 -3.34
CA GLU A 83 1.18 -17.44 -4.57
C GLU A 83 2.41 -17.85 -5.40
N GLU A 84 2.63 -19.15 -5.59
CA GLU A 84 3.78 -19.65 -6.36
C GLU A 84 3.82 -19.08 -7.80
N ALA A 85 2.65 -18.91 -8.41
CA ALA A 85 2.50 -18.36 -9.76
C ALA A 85 3.01 -16.91 -9.89
N PHE A 86 3.02 -16.14 -8.80
CA PHE A 86 3.42 -14.72 -8.82
C PHE A 86 4.87 -14.51 -9.29
N ILE A 87 5.74 -15.49 -9.06
CA ILE A 87 7.15 -15.42 -9.45
C ILE A 87 7.29 -15.30 -10.98
N GLU A 88 6.45 -16.05 -11.72
CA GLU A 88 6.49 -16.19 -13.17
C GLU A 88 5.79 -15.03 -13.91
N TYR A 89 5.09 -14.15 -13.18
CA TYR A 89 4.40 -13.01 -13.77
C TYR A 89 5.40 -11.99 -14.37
N SER A 90 5.03 -11.45 -15.53
CA SER A 90 5.63 -10.24 -16.10
C SER A 90 5.51 -9.05 -15.14
N ALA A 91 6.27 -7.98 -15.36
CA ALA A 91 6.22 -6.82 -14.49
C ALA A 91 4.84 -6.15 -14.50
N ARG A 92 4.20 -6.09 -15.67
CA ARG A 92 2.81 -5.62 -15.81
C ARG A 92 1.82 -6.48 -15.04
N GLU A 93 1.91 -7.81 -15.16
CA GLU A 93 1.05 -8.73 -14.41
C GLU A 93 1.26 -8.62 -12.90
N LYS A 94 2.51 -8.47 -12.43
CA LYS A 94 2.81 -8.25 -11.00
C LYS A 94 2.16 -6.97 -10.47
N LEU A 95 2.19 -5.88 -11.23
CA LEU A 95 1.54 -4.63 -10.82
C LEU A 95 0.00 -4.71 -10.88
N LEU A 96 -0.57 -5.41 -11.87
CA LEU A 96 -2.01 -5.70 -11.91
C LEU A 96 -2.45 -6.51 -10.68
N ALA A 97 -1.76 -7.63 -10.43
CA ALA A 97 -2.02 -8.49 -9.27
C ALA A 97 -1.92 -7.68 -7.97
N PHE A 98 -0.90 -6.84 -7.83
CA PHE A 98 -0.78 -5.95 -6.67
C PHE A 98 -2.02 -5.10 -6.44
N TYR A 99 -2.54 -4.41 -7.46
CA TYR A 99 -3.70 -3.55 -7.27
C TYR A 99 -4.97 -4.34 -6.95
N PHE A 100 -5.21 -5.48 -7.60
CA PHE A 100 -6.36 -6.33 -7.27
C PHE A 100 -6.29 -6.83 -5.83
N THR A 101 -5.14 -7.37 -5.41
CA THR A 101 -4.93 -7.82 -4.03
C THR A 101 -5.02 -6.67 -3.03
N LEU A 102 -4.52 -5.48 -3.38
CA LEU A 102 -4.65 -4.28 -2.54
C LEU A 102 -6.12 -3.91 -2.34
N ILE A 103 -6.92 -3.91 -3.39
CA ILE A 103 -8.35 -3.58 -3.29
C ILE A 103 -9.08 -4.61 -2.42
N GLU A 104 -8.77 -5.90 -2.51
CA GLU A 104 -9.34 -6.92 -1.61
C GLU A 104 -8.98 -6.66 -0.14
N VAL A 105 -7.70 -6.42 0.18
CA VAL A 105 -7.27 -6.07 1.55
C VAL A 105 -7.98 -4.81 2.07
N LEU A 106 -8.15 -3.80 1.20
CA LEU A 106 -8.86 -2.58 1.57
C LEU A 106 -10.37 -2.79 1.72
N LYS A 107 -10.98 -3.73 0.97
CA LYS A 107 -12.40 -4.08 1.12
C LYS A 107 -12.71 -4.68 2.48
N ASP A 108 -11.80 -5.48 3.04
CA ASP A 108 -11.93 -6.01 4.41
C ASP A 108 -11.89 -4.92 5.49
N ASN A 109 -11.35 -3.74 5.15
CA ASN A 109 -11.26 -2.57 6.02
C ASN A 109 -11.99 -1.35 5.44
N ARG A 110 -12.99 -1.57 4.56
CA ARG A 110 -13.54 -0.55 3.64
C ARG A 110 -13.97 0.73 4.33
N SER A 111 -14.80 0.62 5.36
CA SER A 111 -15.36 1.80 6.03
C SER A 111 -14.26 2.70 6.58
N TYR A 112 -13.22 2.11 7.16
CA TYR A 112 -12.08 2.87 7.69
C TYR A 112 -11.27 3.46 6.54
N ALA A 113 -10.91 2.65 5.54
CA ALA A 113 -10.08 3.08 4.41
C ALA A 113 -10.71 4.26 3.65
N ILE A 114 -12.02 4.19 3.36
CA ILE A 114 -12.75 5.28 2.70
C ILE A 114 -12.75 6.53 3.56
N LEU A 115 -13.12 6.42 4.83
CA LEU A 115 -13.20 7.57 5.71
C LEU A 115 -11.83 8.23 5.85
N ASP A 116 -10.76 7.45 6.01
CA ASP A 116 -9.40 7.98 6.14
C ASP A 116 -8.91 8.63 4.83
N LEU A 117 -9.21 8.04 3.67
CA LEU A 117 -8.88 8.61 2.35
C LEU A 117 -9.68 9.88 2.02
N GLN A 118 -10.92 10.02 2.50
CA GLN A 118 -11.70 11.26 2.34
C GLN A 118 -11.05 12.46 3.03
N HIS A 119 -10.23 12.23 4.07
CA HIS A 119 -9.45 13.27 4.74
C HIS A 119 -8.20 13.70 3.95
N MET A 120 -7.93 13.11 2.79
CA MET A 120 -6.88 13.54 1.89
C MET A 120 -7.16 14.97 1.38
N LYS A 121 -6.48 15.97 1.94
CA LYS A 121 -6.55 17.34 1.47
C LYS A 121 -5.81 17.46 0.13
N LYS A 122 -6.50 17.88 -0.92
CA LYS A 122 -5.83 18.32 -2.15
C LYS A 122 -4.98 19.57 -1.83
N PRO A 123 -3.75 19.71 -2.35
CA PRO A 123 -3.08 18.93 -3.41
C PRO A 123 -1.98 17.99 -2.89
N GLU A 124 -2.06 17.44 -1.68
CA GLU A 124 -0.95 16.68 -1.08
C GLU A 124 -0.72 15.35 -1.83
N ILE A 125 0.42 15.25 -2.53
CA ILE A 125 0.83 14.05 -3.30
C ILE A 125 1.26 12.91 -2.36
N THR A 126 1.50 13.16 -1.07
CA THR A 126 1.73 12.09 -0.09
C THR A 126 1.26 12.54 1.28
N PRO A 127 -0.02 12.33 1.61
CA PRO A 127 -0.53 12.55 2.95
C PRO A 127 0.35 11.89 3.99
N ALA A 128 0.58 12.56 5.10
CA ALA A 128 1.51 12.07 6.10
C ALA A 128 1.14 10.69 6.67
N PHE A 129 -0.13 10.29 6.64
CA PHE A 129 -0.56 8.93 7.02
C PHE A 129 -0.20 7.84 5.99
N LEU A 130 0.00 8.20 4.72
CA LEU A 130 0.44 7.29 3.65
C LEU A 130 1.96 7.22 3.50
N LYS A 131 2.74 7.92 4.33
CA LYS A 131 4.20 7.96 4.20
C LYS A 131 4.85 6.58 4.19
N GLU A 132 4.51 5.74 5.17
CA GLU A 132 5.05 4.38 5.24
C GLU A 132 4.46 3.48 4.15
N PHE A 133 3.19 3.67 3.78
CA PHE A 133 2.58 2.98 2.63
C PHE A 133 3.37 3.25 1.36
N LYS A 134 3.60 4.53 1.02
CA LYS A 134 4.37 4.97 -0.14
C LYS A 134 5.76 4.33 -0.14
N LYS A 135 6.45 4.33 1.00
CA LYS A 135 7.79 3.76 1.11
C LYS A 135 7.80 2.28 0.68
N HIS A 136 6.90 1.46 1.21
CA HIS A 136 6.83 0.03 0.86
C HIS A 136 6.36 -0.16 -0.59
N PHE A 137 5.45 0.70 -1.06
CA PHE A 137 4.98 0.67 -2.45
C PHE A 137 6.13 0.94 -3.43
N VAL A 138 6.86 2.03 -3.23
CA VAL A 138 7.97 2.41 -4.11
C VAL A 138 9.07 1.35 -4.09
N GLN A 139 9.40 0.81 -2.91
CA GLN A 139 10.35 -0.31 -2.79
C GLN A 139 9.89 -1.52 -3.61
N PHE A 140 8.64 -1.94 -3.46
CA PHE A 140 8.08 -3.07 -4.19
C PHE A 140 8.07 -2.84 -5.71
N VAL A 141 7.64 -1.67 -6.19
CA VAL A 141 7.61 -1.41 -7.64
C VAL A 141 8.99 -1.19 -8.22
N ASP A 142 9.97 -0.67 -7.46
CA ASP A 142 11.35 -0.54 -7.94
C ASP A 142 11.99 -1.91 -8.17
N GLU A 143 11.66 -2.92 -7.36
CA GLU A 143 12.07 -4.32 -7.57
C GLU A 143 11.45 -4.89 -8.86
N ILE A 144 10.15 -4.65 -9.08
CA ILE A 144 9.46 -5.03 -10.33
C ILE A 144 10.09 -4.34 -11.55
N LEU A 145 10.35 -3.04 -11.45
CA LEU A 145 10.91 -2.25 -12.54
C LEU A 145 12.34 -2.65 -12.88
N LEU A 146 13.13 -3.11 -11.90
CA LEU A 146 14.46 -3.67 -12.15
C LEU A 146 14.36 -4.91 -13.05
N GLN A 147 13.49 -5.87 -12.70
CA GLN A 147 13.25 -7.06 -13.53
C GLN A 147 12.69 -6.68 -14.91
N ALA A 148 11.77 -5.71 -14.97
CA ALA A 148 11.17 -5.23 -16.21
C ALA A 148 12.19 -4.64 -17.19
N LYS A 149 13.27 -4.04 -16.68
CA LYS A 149 14.37 -3.52 -17.51
C LYS A 149 15.23 -4.65 -18.06
N GLU A 150 15.45 -5.71 -17.28
CA GLU A 150 16.20 -6.90 -17.70
C GLU A 150 15.45 -7.69 -18.78
N THR A 151 14.12 -7.73 -18.72
CA THR A 151 13.26 -8.40 -19.72
C THR A 151 12.88 -7.51 -20.90
N GLU A 152 13.40 -6.28 -20.96
CA GLU A 152 13.06 -5.24 -21.95
C GLU A 152 11.57 -4.84 -22.02
N GLU A 153 10.77 -5.22 -21.02
CA GLU A 153 9.38 -4.77 -20.87
C GLU A 153 9.32 -3.26 -20.59
N VAL A 154 10.32 -2.73 -19.88
CA VAL A 154 10.51 -1.31 -19.58
C VAL A 154 11.84 -0.82 -20.14
N VAL A 155 11.82 0.30 -20.85
CA VAL A 155 13.02 0.94 -21.40
C VAL A 155 13.68 1.79 -20.32
N ASP A 156 14.96 1.52 -20.02
CA ASP A 156 15.73 2.34 -19.10
C ASP A 156 16.17 3.66 -19.75
N ARG A 157 15.37 4.71 -19.56
CA ARG A 157 15.64 6.03 -20.14
C ARG A 157 16.55 6.86 -19.24
N PRO A 158 17.70 7.38 -19.73
CA PRO A 158 18.70 8.06 -18.90
C PRO A 158 18.20 9.23 -18.03
N VAL A 159 17.12 9.92 -18.44
CA VAL A 159 16.61 11.12 -17.75
C VAL A 159 15.45 10.81 -16.80
N ILE A 160 14.62 9.82 -17.13
CA ILE A 160 13.34 9.59 -16.44
C ILE A 160 13.22 8.18 -15.83
N GLY A 161 14.09 7.24 -16.20
CA GLY A 161 14.01 5.84 -15.80
C GLY A 161 14.18 5.60 -14.29
N ASN A 162 14.83 6.52 -13.58
CA ASN A 162 14.94 6.52 -12.12
C ASN A 162 13.75 7.21 -11.41
N LYS A 163 12.77 7.72 -12.17
CA LYS A 163 11.54 8.34 -11.64
C LYS A 163 10.30 7.48 -11.85
N TYR A 164 10.43 6.30 -12.47
CA TYR A 164 9.29 5.43 -12.74
C TYR A 164 8.56 4.99 -11.47
N GLY A 165 9.25 4.58 -10.41
CA GLY A 165 8.59 4.24 -9.13
C GLY A 165 7.79 5.40 -8.53
N GLU A 166 8.32 6.63 -8.59
CA GLU A 166 7.60 7.84 -8.16
C GLU A 166 6.40 8.16 -9.09
N GLY A 167 6.50 7.88 -10.38
CA GLY A 167 5.38 7.99 -11.32
C GLY A 167 4.28 6.97 -11.01
N LEU A 168 4.65 5.74 -10.70
CA LEU A 168 3.71 4.69 -10.29
C LEU A 168 3.07 5.01 -8.93
N TRP A 169 3.72 5.79 -8.05
CA TRP A 169 3.07 6.28 -6.85
C TRP A 169 1.88 7.21 -7.17
N ILE A 170 2.00 8.05 -8.20
CA ILE A 170 0.88 8.89 -8.67
C ILE A 170 -0.25 8.01 -9.20
N GLN A 171 0.08 6.92 -9.89
CA GLN A 171 -0.90 5.92 -10.33
C GLN A 171 -1.61 5.25 -9.13
N ALA A 172 -0.88 4.89 -8.07
CA ALA A 172 -1.47 4.31 -6.87
C ALA A 172 -2.44 5.27 -6.18
N LEU A 173 -2.10 6.56 -6.09
CA LEU A 173 -3.03 7.59 -5.60
C LEU A 173 -4.27 7.71 -6.47
N PHE A 174 -4.11 7.65 -7.80
CA PHE A 174 -5.24 7.65 -8.72
C PHE A 174 -6.16 6.46 -8.44
N VAL A 175 -5.64 5.24 -8.31
CA VAL A 175 -6.43 4.03 -8.01
C VAL A 175 -7.16 4.18 -6.68
N LEU A 176 -6.46 4.57 -5.60
CA LEU A 176 -7.09 4.78 -4.29
C LEU A 176 -8.20 5.83 -4.35
N GLN A 177 -7.96 6.97 -5.00
CA GLN A 177 -8.98 8.01 -5.15
C GLN A 177 -10.16 7.59 -6.02
N PHE A 178 -9.91 6.81 -7.07
CA PHE A 178 -10.95 6.27 -7.94
C PHE A 178 -11.84 5.30 -7.16
N TRP A 179 -11.23 4.35 -6.46
CA TRP A 179 -11.94 3.34 -5.66
C TRP A 179 -12.87 3.95 -4.60
N THR A 180 -12.44 5.03 -3.93
CA THR A 180 -13.30 5.73 -2.94
C THR A 180 -14.58 6.34 -3.51
N LYS A 181 -14.65 6.52 -4.82
CA LYS A 181 -15.78 7.13 -5.54
C LYS A 181 -16.53 6.14 -6.42
N ASP A 182 -16.08 4.89 -6.44
CA ASP A 182 -16.70 3.87 -7.26
C ASP A 182 -17.95 3.31 -6.58
N GLU A 183 -19.09 3.56 -7.20
CA GLU A 183 -20.42 3.12 -6.79
C GLU A 183 -20.91 1.90 -7.60
N SER A 184 -20.08 1.35 -8.50
CA SER A 184 -20.43 0.13 -9.23
C SER A 184 -20.49 -1.09 -8.31
N ILE A 185 -21.34 -2.06 -8.66
CA ILE A 185 -21.43 -3.33 -7.94
C ILE A 185 -20.07 -4.03 -8.05
N GLY A 186 -19.54 -4.51 -6.93
CA GLY A 186 -18.28 -5.24 -6.93
C GLY A 186 -17.01 -4.41 -7.22
N PHE A 187 -17.12 -3.10 -7.43
CA PHE A 187 -16.02 -2.22 -7.88
C PHE A 187 -15.52 -2.48 -9.31
N GLU A 188 -16.41 -2.95 -10.20
CA GLU A 188 -16.10 -3.21 -11.61
C GLU A 188 -15.43 -2.02 -12.33
N LYS A 189 -15.78 -0.77 -11.98
CA LYS A 189 -15.13 0.40 -12.58
C LYS A 189 -13.72 0.61 -12.04
N THR A 190 -13.46 0.27 -10.78
CA THR A 190 -12.12 0.28 -10.19
C THR A 190 -11.24 -0.76 -10.88
N ASP A 191 -11.77 -1.96 -11.15
CA ASP A 191 -11.04 -3.00 -11.88
C ASP A 191 -10.65 -2.51 -13.28
N ALA A 192 -11.61 -1.95 -14.02
CA ALA A 192 -11.34 -1.35 -15.33
C ALA A 192 -10.35 -0.17 -15.26
N ALA A 193 -10.38 0.62 -14.18
CA ALA A 193 -9.45 1.73 -13.98
C ALA A 193 -8.03 1.23 -13.70
N ILE A 194 -7.87 0.17 -12.90
CA ILE A 194 -6.59 -0.51 -12.65
C ILE A 194 -6.00 -1.01 -13.96
N GLU A 195 -6.77 -1.79 -14.73
CA GLU A 195 -6.30 -2.33 -16.00
C GLU A 195 -5.83 -1.23 -16.95
N LYS A 196 -6.64 -0.18 -17.11
CA LYS A 196 -6.31 0.94 -18.01
C LYS A 196 -5.08 1.70 -17.51
N ALA A 197 -5.01 2.00 -16.22
CA ALA A 197 -3.92 2.79 -15.66
C ALA A 197 -2.58 2.03 -15.74
N VAL A 198 -2.56 0.75 -15.38
CA VAL A 198 -1.37 -0.10 -15.47
C VAL A 198 -0.92 -0.23 -16.91
N ASN A 199 -1.85 -0.52 -17.84
CA ASN A 199 -1.50 -0.65 -19.25
C ASN A 199 -0.90 0.64 -19.81
N VAL A 200 -1.52 1.79 -19.56
CA VAL A 200 -0.99 3.09 -20.00
C VAL A 200 0.41 3.34 -19.43
N SER A 201 0.65 3.06 -18.14
CA SER A 201 1.97 3.28 -17.55
C SER A 201 3.04 2.37 -18.17
N PHE A 202 2.75 1.08 -18.38
CA PHE A 202 3.72 0.19 -19.01
C PHE A 202 3.92 0.50 -20.50
N ASP A 203 2.90 0.92 -21.23
CA ASP A 203 3.04 1.30 -22.63
C ASP A 203 3.88 2.57 -22.80
N LEU A 204 3.81 3.50 -21.82
CA LEU A 204 4.67 4.69 -21.77
C LEU A 204 6.11 4.36 -21.35
N MET A 205 6.29 3.37 -20.46
CA MET A 205 7.59 2.95 -19.99
C MET A 205 8.31 2.01 -20.97
N GLY A 206 7.58 1.24 -21.78
CA GLY A 206 8.10 0.39 -22.85
C GLY A 206 8.50 1.20 -24.10
N LYS A 207 8.90 0.49 -25.17
CA LYS A 207 9.17 1.14 -26.48
C LYS A 207 7.85 1.70 -27.02
N SER A 208 7.80 3.02 -27.19
CA SER A 208 6.58 3.74 -27.57
C SER A 208 6.86 4.72 -28.72
N PRO A 209 5.81 5.24 -29.38
CA PRO A 209 5.98 6.29 -30.38
C PRO A 209 6.72 7.53 -29.88
N ILE A 210 6.75 7.77 -28.56
CA ILE A 210 7.52 8.87 -27.95
C ILE A 210 9.01 8.69 -28.24
N ASP A 211 9.53 7.45 -28.21
CA ASP A 211 10.93 7.18 -28.50
C ASP A 211 11.25 7.52 -29.96
N SER A 212 10.38 7.15 -30.90
CA SER A 212 10.52 7.53 -32.32
C SER A 212 10.52 9.05 -32.54
N VAL A 213 9.69 9.79 -31.78
CA VAL A 213 9.66 11.25 -31.83
C VAL A 213 10.95 11.85 -31.27
N LEU A 214 11.46 11.32 -30.16
CA LEU A 214 12.72 11.76 -29.56
C LEU A 214 13.91 11.47 -30.48
N ASP A 215 13.94 10.30 -31.10
CA ASP A 215 14.98 9.90 -32.06
C ASP A 215 14.94 10.78 -33.32
N PHE A 216 13.75 11.09 -33.84
CA PHE A 216 13.59 12.02 -34.96
C PHE A 216 14.06 13.44 -34.59
N ALA A 217 13.70 13.94 -33.41
CA ALA A 217 14.16 15.23 -32.91
C ALA A 217 15.69 15.29 -32.75
N LYS A 218 16.29 14.22 -32.23
CA LYS A 218 17.74 14.06 -32.11
C LYS A 218 18.41 14.05 -33.48
N PHE A 219 17.84 13.32 -34.45
CA PHE A 219 18.30 13.29 -35.84
C PHE A 219 18.30 14.68 -36.48
N LEU A 220 17.20 15.44 -36.35
CA LEU A 220 17.09 16.81 -36.88
C LEU A 220 18.13 17.76 -36.25
N TYR A 221 18.43 17.60 -34.97
CA TYR A 221 19.44 18.40 -34.28
C TYR A 221 20.87 18.06 -34.71
N GLN A 222 21.19 16.78 -34.90
CA GLN A 222 22.53 16.32 -35.29
C GLN A 222 22.86 16.58 -36.77
N ASN A 223 21.85 16.72 -37.63
CA ASN A 223 22.00 16.97 -39.07
C ASN A 223 21.67 18.41 -39.46
N LYS A 224 21.82 19.34 -38.52
CA LYS A 224 21.86 20.78 -38.76
C LYS A 224 23.31 21.25 -38.89
#